data_AF-A0A968P613-F1
#
_entry.id   AF-A0A968P613-F1
#
_cell.length_a   1.000
_cell.length_b   1.000
_cell.length_c   1.000
_cell.angle_alpha   90.00
_cell.angle_beta   90.00
_cell.angle_gamma   90.00
#
_symmetry.space_group_name_H-M   'P 1'
#
loop_
_entity.id
_entity.type
_entity.pdbx_description
1 polymer ?
#
loop_
_entity_poly.entity_id
_entity_poly.type
_entity_poly.pdbx_seq_one_letter_code
_entity_poly.pdbx_strand_id
1 'polypeptide(L)'
;MAKVLGESLYEPISRFLDAYPQRASILRSFLYDAAFCGRNVPVNLLLDRQELAKEVCEKVKDLLDDGLVEGLGIFKDLEFHHPGFPKNVNIYRFRDPLTRLVILDQLNDQERELRATELLRFLRRALPVSTRDIAHLFVDLSENLSAGAQAEPLRELEWWVGREEAEVLTTGLIEALQRREVTPDVLWGVVRGSEDRWPDYRRLAVLAAYGKIGVPLELLGAFHLLRANLLMNLGRFAEAVEDARQACRILEVHKEQRSNEFLRAMILLGLAQGKLGDLVASRGFLERAEDLCVGKKAIHPLTKLNVQLNLAHVMIRQGDCAGARMRLEIVLAGYESYLGPEHRLTLVARHELAVAARGTCQ
;
A
#
# COMPACT_ATOMS: atom_id res chain seq x y z
N MET A 1 35.96 22.46 5.78
CA MET A 1 35.11 21.25 5.70
C MET A 1 34.32 21.19 4.40
N ALA A 2 33.50 22.20 4.05
CA ALA A 2 32.70 22.20 2.81
C ALA A 2 33.52 21.92 1.53
N LYS A 3 34.66 22.59 1.36
CA LYS A 3 35.54 22.39 0.19
C LYS A 3 36.15 20.97 0.10
N VAL A 4 36.56 20.40 1.23
CA VAL A 4 37.16 19.05 1.32
C VAL A 4 36.09 17.96 1.12
N LEU A 5 34.87 18.17 1.59
CA LEU A 5 33.74 17.26 1.37
C LEU A 5 33.25 17.31 -0.08
N GLY A 6 33.20 18.50 -0.70
CA GLY A 6 32.89 18.65 -2.13
C GLY A 6 33.91 17.95 -3.03
N GLU A 7 35.21 18.15 -2.78
CA GLU A 7 36.29 17.52 -3.55
C GLU A 7 36.36 15.99 -3.39
N SER A 8 35.90 15.44 -2.26
CA SER A 8 35.96 13.99 -2.00
C SER A 8 34.68 13.24 -2.40
N LEU A 9 33.50 13.85 -2.23
CA LEU A 9 32.21 13.19 -2.46
C LEU A 9 31.54 13.58 -3.78
N TYR A 10 31.68 14.83 -4.24
CA TYR A 10 31.03 15.29 -5.47
C TYR A 10 31.86 15.11 -6.72
N GLU A 11 33.18 15.30 -6.63
CA GLU A 11 34.09 15.17 -7.78
C GLU A 11 33.96 13.81 -8.50
N PRO A 12 33.84 12.65 -7.80
CA PRO A 12 33.60 11.38 -8.49
C PRO A 12 32.26 11.34 -9.23
N ILE A 13 31.22 11.98 -8.67
CA ILE A 13 29.89 12.11 -9.29
C ILE A 13 30.00 12.96 -10.55
N SER A 14 30.68 14.10 -10.49
CA SER A 14 30.87 14.99 -11.64
C SER A 14 31.56 14.25 -12.78
N ARG A 15 32.66 13.55 -12.49
CA ARG A 15 33.39 12.76 -13.50
C ARG A 15 32.54 11.65 -14.12
N PHE A 16 31.70 11.00 -13.32
CA PHE A 16 30.74 10.03 -13.84
C PHE A 16 29.73 10.68 -14.79
N LEU A 17 29.18 11.84 -14.44
CA LEU A 17 28.26 12.57 -15.32
C LEU A 17 28.94 13.01 -16.63
N ASP A 18 30.18 13.47 -16.55
CA ASP A 18 30.98 13.92 -17.71
C ASP A 18 31.33 12.76 -18.66
N ALA A 19 31.40 11.52 -18.16
CA ALA A 19 31.60 10.34 -18.99
C ALA A 19 30.38 10.02 -19.88
N TYR A 20 29.19 10.55 -19.56
CA TYR A 20 27.94 10.28 -20.28
C TYR A 20 27.24 11.58 -20.71
N PRO A 21 27.84 12.41 -21.59
CA PRO A 21 27.34 13.76 -21.89
C PRO A 21 25.92 13.78 -22.47
N GLN A 22 25.54 12.76 -23.24
CA GLN A 22 24.18 12.63 -23.80
C GLN A 22 23.10 12.34 -22.74
N ARG A 23 23.50 11.83 -21.56
CA ARG A 23 22.60 11.46 -20.46
C ARG A 23 22.85 12.24 -19.17
N ALA A 24 23.86 13.11 -19.16
CA ALA A 24 24.27 13.88 -17.98
C ALA A 24 23.11 14.67 -17.38
N SER A 25 22.24 15.26 -18.20
CA SER A 25 21.05 16.00 -17.72
C SER A 25 20.08 15.09 -16.96
N ILE A 26 19.79 13.90 -17.49
CA ILE A 26 18.87 12.91 -16.90
C ILE A 26 19.44 12.38 -15.58
N LEU A 27 20.71 11.96 -15.60
CA LEU A 27 21.41 11.44 -14.43
C LEU A 27 21.52 12.50 -13.33
N ARG A 28 21.80 13.75 -13.68
CA ARG A 28 21.86 14.87 -12.75
C ARG A 28 20.49 15.17 -12.14
N SER A 29 19.43 15.18 -12.96
CA SER A 29 18.07 15.39 -12.44
C SER A 29 17.65 14.26 -11.51
N PHE A 30 17.99 13.01 -11.84
CA PHE A 30 17.78 11.87 -10.94
C PHE A 30 18.51 12.04 -9.60
N LEU A 31 19.79 12.42 -9.63
CA LEU A 31 20.58 12.62 -8.40
C LEU A 31 20.00 13.72 -7.50
N TYR A 32 19.54 14.83 -8.09
CA TYR A 32 18.86 15.88 -7.33
C TYR A 32 17.57 15.38 -6.68
N ASP A 33 16.70 14.73 -7.46
CA ASP A 33 15.45 14.16 -6.95
C ASP A 33 15.70 13.08 -5.88
N ALA A 34 16.73 12.25 -6.06
CA ALA A 34 17.14 11.24 -5.10
C ALA A 34 17.61 11.88 -3.79
N ALA A 35 18.39 12.96 -3.86
CA ALA A 35 18.92 13.62 -2.68
C ALA A 35 17.83 14.27 -1.80
N PHE A 36 16.71 14.71 -2.41
CA PHE A 36 15.51 15.17 -1.69
C PHE A 36 14.75 14.05 -0.97
N CYS A 37 14.82 12.80 -1.46
CA CYS A 37 14.08 11.67 -0.87
C CYS A 37 14.73 11.14 0.43
N GLY A 38 15.89 11.68 0.81
CA GLY A 38 16.57 11.31 2.05
C GLY A 38 17.13 9.89 2.02
N ARG A 39 16.78 9.06 3.00
CA ARG A 39 17.43 7.75 3.19
C ARG A 39 17.09 6.73 2.10
N ASN A 40 15.83 6.67 1.68
CA ASN A 40 15.31 5.66 0.76
C ASN A 40 14.83 6.35 -0.52
N VAL A 41 15.36 5.93 -1.68
CA VAL A 41 15.16 6.58 -2.97
C VAL A 41 14.28 5.70 -3.86
N PRO A 42 13.06 6.12 -4.22
CA PRO A 42 12.15 5.35 -5.07
C PRO A 42 12.52 5.47 -6.55
N VAL A 43 13.51 4.68 -6.98
CA VAL A 43 14.22 4.81 -8.26
C VAL A 43 13.27 4.89 -9.45
N ASN A 44 12.35 3.93 -9.58
CA ASN A 44 11.44 3.87 -10.72
C ASN A 44 10.52 5.09 -10.78
N LEU A 45 10.03 5.58 -9.63
CA LEU A 45 9.18 6.76 -9.59
C LEU A 45 9.92 8.03 -10.01
N LEU A 46 11.20 8.16 -9.62
CA LEU A 46 12.02 9.32 -10.02
C LEU A 46 12.37 9.30 -11.51
N LEU A 47 12.53 8.12 -12.11
CA LEU A 47 12.71 7.99 -13.55
C LEU A 47 11.40 8.25 -14.32
N ASP A 48 10.27 7.76 -13.81
CA ASP A 48 8.94 8.00 -14.42
C ASP A 48 8.60 9.50 -14.46
N ARG A 49 8.99 10.25 -13.43
CA ARG A 49 8.82 11.72 -13.38
C ARG A 49 9.50 12.45 -14.54
N GLN A 50 10.58 11.88 -15.08
CA GLN A 50 11.33 12.48 -16.18
C GLN A 50 10.70 12.19 -17.56
N GLU A 51 9.57 11.48 -17.62
CA GLU A 51 8.79 11.21 -18.83
C GLU A 51 9.61 10.58 -19.97
N LEU A 52 10.56 9.72 -19.60
CA LEU A 52 11.47 9.07 -20.54
C LEU A 52 10.79 7.94 -21.32
N ALA A 53 11.19 7.74 -22.58
CA ALA A 53 10.83 6.55 -23.33
C ALA A 53 11.37 5.28 -22.63
N LYS A 54 10.63 4.17 -22.73
CA LYS A 54 10.95 2.92 -22.01
C LYS A 54 12.36 2.41 -22.32
N GLU A 55 12.82 2.45 -23.57
CA GLU A 55 14.17 2.01 -23.92
C GLU A 55 15.26 2.91 -23.33
N VAL A 56 14.97 4.20 -23.11
CA VAL A 56 15.90 5.14 -22.47
C VAL A 56 15.94 4.90 -20.97
N CYS A 57 14.79 4.66 -20.34
CA CYS A 57 14.67 4.38 -18.92
C CYS A 57 15.50 3.15 -18.51
N GLU A 58 15.39 2.04 -19.24
CA GLU A 58 16.18 0.83 -18.96
C GLU A 58 17.69 1.09 -19.08
N LYS A 59 18.13 1.77 -20.14
CA LYS A 59 19.54 2.14 -20.31
C LYS A 59 20.05 3.11 -19.23
N VAL A 60 19.18 3.89 -18.62
CA VAL A 60 19.53 4.79 -17.51
C VAL A 60 19.63 3.97 -16.21
N LYS A 61 18.73 3.02 -15.97
CA LYS A 61 18.82 2.10 -14.82
C LYS A 61 20.15 1.34 -14.83
N ASP A 62 20.53 0.76 -15.97
CA ASP A 62 21.82 0.07 -16.11
C ASP A 62 23.00 0.97 -15.71
N LEU A 63 22.98 2.25 -16.13
CA LEU A 63 24.02 3.21 -15.74
C LEU A 63 23.98 3.58 -14.25
N LEU A 64 22.80 3.60 -13.63
CA LEU A 64 22.67 3.87 -12.20
C LEU A 64 23.20 2.68 -11.40
N ASP A 65 22.88 1.45 -11.80
CA ASP A 65 23.38 0.23 -11.17
C ASP A 65 24.90 0.12 -11.33
N ASP A 66 25.41 0.07 -12.56
CA ASP A 66 26.85 -0.08 -12.84
C ASP A 66 27.66 1.09 -12.27
N GLY A 67 27.14 2.32 -12.42
CA GLY A 67 27.87 3.53 -12.11
C GLY A 67 27.78 3.96 -10.66
N LEU A 68 26.57 4.02 -10.11
CA LEU A 68 26.32 4.62 -8.80
C LEU A 68 26.13 3.58 -7.68
N VAL A 69 25.72 2.35 -8.00
CA VAL A 69 25.60 1.26 -7.01
C VAL A 69 26.89 0.45 -6.92
N GLU A 70 27.39 -0.03 -8.05
CA GLU A 70 28.59 -0.89 -8.11
C GLU A 70 29.88 -0.08 -8.20
N GLY A 71 29.97 0.85 -9.16
CA GLY A 71 31.18 1.61 -9.46
C GLY A 71 31.58 2.59 -8.35
N LEU A 72 30.77 3.63 -8.13
CA LEU A 72 31.04 4.65 -7.11
C LEU A 72 30.58 4.25 -5.70
N GLY A 73 29.70 3.24 -5.57
CA GLY A 73 29.20 2.79 -4.27
C GLY A 73 28.38 3.83 -3.50
N ILE A 74 27.77 4.80 -4.20
CA ILE A 74 26.95 5.86 -3.60
C ILE A 74 25.66 5.26 -3.04
N PHE A 75 25.08 4.33 -3.79
CA PHE A 75 23.86 3.65 -3.41
C PHE A 75 24.14 2.19 -3.01
N LYS A 76 23.24 1.69 -2.17
CA LYS A 76 22.98 0.26 -1.99
C LYS A 76 21.61 -0.01 -2.60
N ASP A 77 21.55 -0.92 -3.56
CA ASP A 77 20.27 -1.45 -4.03
C ASP A 77 19.65 -2.35 -2.94
N LEU A 78 18.39 -2.10 -2.61
CA LEU A 78 17.61 -2.89 -1.66
C LEU A 78 16.65 -3.85 -2.38
N GLU A 79 16.79 -3.97 -3.70
CA GLU A 79 16.03 -4.85 -4.59
C GLU A 79 14.50 -4.59 -4.51
N PHE A 80 13.71 -5.42 -5.20
CA PHE A 80 12.26 -5.28 -5.40
C PHE A 80 11.39 -5.44 -4.13
N HIS A 81 11.95 -5.52 -2.92
CA HIS A 81 11.20 -5.99 -1.74
C HIS A 81 11.42 -5.19 -0.44
N HIS A 82 11.68 -3.87 -0.53
CA HIS A 82 11.75 -3.07 0.69
C HIS A 82 10.39 -3.09 1.43
N PRO A 83 10.34 -3.51 2.72
CA PRO A 83 9.08 -3.69 3.45
C PRO A 83 8.31 -2.38 3.67
N GLY A 84 9.03 -1.25 3.62
CA GLY A 84 8.48 0.09 3.73
C GLY A 84 7.92 0.69 2.43
N PHE A 85 8.00 0.03 1.27
CA PHE A 85 7.50 0.59 0.01
C PHE A 85 6.66 -0.44 -0.76
N PRO A 86 5.79 -0.01 -1.71
CA PRO A 86 5.08 -0.94 -2.59
C PRO A 86 6.06 -1.84 -3.35
N LYS A 87 5.71 -3.11 -3.53
CA LYS A 87 6.60 -4.14 -4.13
C LYS A 87 7.06 -3.83 -5.57
N ASN A 88 6.39 -2.92 -6.26
CA ASN A 88 6.75 -2.49 -7.60
C ASN A 88 7.70 -1.27 -7.63
N VAL A 89 8.10 -0.76 -6.46
CA VAL A 89 9.00 0.39 -6.32
C VAL A 89 10.37 -0.10 -5.91
N ASN A 90 11.35 0.04 -6.80
CA ASN A 90 12.75 -0.25 -6.50
C ASN A 90 13.32 0.83 -5.60
N ILE A 91 14.02 0.40 -4.55
CA ILE A 91 14.55 1.30 -3.53
C ILE A 91 16.07 1.23 -3.52
N TYR A 92 16.71 2.35 -3.81
CA TYR A 92 18.10 2.56 -3.43
C TYR A 92 18.18 3.20 -2.06
N ARG A 93 19.32 3.00 -1.40
CA ARG A 93 19.66 3.69 -0.16
C ARG A 93 21.05 4.31 -0.27
N PHE A 94 21.17 5.59 0.04
CA PHE A 94 22.48 6.23 0.16
C PHE A 94 23.32 5.47 1.20
N ARG A 95 24.54 5.08 0.83
CA ARG A 95 25.46 4.44 1.78
C ARG A 95 25.99 5.43 2.81
N ASP A 96 26.27 6.64 2.37
CA ASP A 96 26.66 7.77 3.22
C ASP A 96 25.61 8.89 3.18
N PRO A 97 24.95 9.21 4.30
CA PRO A 97 24.00 10.31 4.40
C PRO A 97 24.55 11.68 3.99
N LEU A 98 25.87 11.92 4.06
CA LEU A 98 26.45 13.20 3.66
C LEU A 98 26.46 13.41 2.15
N THR A 99 26.47 12.33 1.36
CA THR A 99 26.52 12.42 -0.11
C THR A 99 25.31 13.18 -0.67
N ARG A 100 24.12 12.96 -0.09
CA ARG A 100 22.90 13.69 -0.50
C ARG A 100 23.04 15.20 -0.28
N LEU A 101 23.66 15.62 0.83
CA LEU A 101 23.79 17.04 1.17
C LEU A 101 24.73 17.75 0.20
N VAL A 102 25.83 17.09 -0.20
CA VAL A 102 26.78 17.65 -1.17
C VAL A 102 26.16 17.76 -2.56
N ILE A 103 25.29 16.80 -2.96
CA ILE A 103 24.51 16.90 -4.20
C ILE A 103 23.55 18.09 -4.15
N LEU A 104 22.85 18.29 -3.03
CA LEU A 104 21.93 19.43 -2.86
C LEU A 104 22.65 20.78 -2.81
N ASP A 105 23.89 20.82 -2.32
CA ASP A 105 24.73 22.03 -2.25
C ASP A 105 25.05 22.63 -3.63
N GLN A 106 24.83 21.86 -4.71
CA GLN A 106 24.97 22.33 -6.09
C GLN A 106 23.80 23.18 -6.57
N LEU A 107 22.68 23.18 -5.82
CA LEU A 107 21.49 23.97 -6.12
C LEU A 107 21.47 25.20 -5.21
N ASN A 108 21.09 26.35 -5.78
CA ASN A 108 20.75 27.50 -4.95
C ASN A 108 19.39 27.30 -4.26
N ASP A 109 19.10 28.11 -3.24
CA ASP A 109 17.90 27.96 -2.41
C ASP A 109 16.59 28.03 -3.22
N GLN A 110 16.53 28.90 -4.24
CA GLN A 110 15.34 29.06 -5.08
C GLN A 110 15.10 27.83 -5.97
N GLU A 111 16.16 27.32 -6.60
CA GLU A 111 16.10 26.08 -7.39
C GLU A 111 15.75 24.88 -6.52
N ARG A 112 16.30 24.83 -5.31
CA ARG A 112 16.06 23.77 -4.34
C ARG A 112 14.59 23.73 -3.93
N GLU A 113 14.01 24.86 -3.53
CA GLU A 113 12.60 24.95 -3.14
C GLU A 113 11.66 24.63 -4.31
N LEU A 114 11.95 25.14 -5.51
CA LEU A 114 11.15 24.86 -6.70
C LEU A 114 11.11 23.36 -7.03
N ARG A 115 12.30 22.73 -7.09
CA ARG A 115 12.42 21.30 -7.40
C ARG A 115 11.78 20.42 -6.34
N ALA A 116 11.99 20.73 -5.05
CA ALA A 116 11.37 20.03 -3.94
C ALA A 116 9.84 20.15 -4.00
N THR A 117 9.30 21.35 -4.29
CA THR A 117 7.85 21.57 -4.39
C THR A 117 7.22 20.74 -5.52
N GLU A 118 7.87 20.69 -6.67
CA GLU A 118 7.41 19.88 -7.80
C GLU A 118 7.50 18.38 -7.50
N LEU A 119 8.59 17.94 -6.85
CA LEU A 119 8.79 16.54 -6.46
C LEU A 119 7.73 16.11 -5.43
N LEU A 120 7.47 16.94 -4.43
CA LEU A 120 6.42 16.70 -3.42
C LEU A 120 5.08 16.45 -4.10
N ARG A 121 4.71 17.33 -5.05
CA ARG A 121 3.44 17.24 -5.78
C ARG A 121 3.35 15.97 -6.62
N PHE A 122 4.44 15.57 -7.28
CA PHE A 122 4.51 14.35 -8.07
C PHE A 122 4.41 13.10 -7.17
N LEU A 123 5.28 12.99 -6.16
CA LEU A 123 5.35 11.81 -5.30
C LEU A 123 4.07 11.61 -4.50
N ARG A 124 3.38 12.66 -4.06
CA ARG A 124 2.08 12.51 -3.38
C ARG A 124 1.00 11.87 -4.24
N ARG A 125 1.06 12.04 -5.56
CA ARG A 125 0.11 11.40 -6.49
C ARG A 125 0.52 9.95 -6.78
N ALA A 126 1.82 9.70 -6.85
CA ALA A 126 2.38 8.41 -7.25
C ALA A 126 2.56 7.42 -6.08
N LEU A 127 2.75 7.93 -4.86
CA LEU A 127 3.15 7.17 -3.70
C LEU A 127 2.30 7.58 -2.47
N PRO A 128 1.21 6.83 -2.19
CA PRO A 128 0.41 7.05 -0.99
C PRO A 128 1.25 6.88 0.27
N VAL A 129 1.14 7.83 1.21
CA VAL A 129 1.80 7.72 2.52
C VAL A 129 1.14 6.57 3.27
N SER A 130 1.74 5.40 3.18
CA SER A 130 1.18 4.12 3.64
C SER A 130 2.14 3.33 4.53
N THR A 131 3.35 3.85 4.76
CA THR A 131 4.33 3.33 5.69
C THR A 131 5.10 4.47 6.37
N ARG A 132 5.78 4.16 7.47
CA ARG A 132 6.69 5.09 8.14
C ARG A 132 7.87 5.49 7.24
N ASP A 133 8.39 4.58 6.42
CA ASP A 133 9.48 4.89 5.50
C ASP A 133 9.07 5.88 4.40
N ILE A 134 7.83 5.76 3.89
CA ILE A 134 7.28 6.74 2.93
C ILE A 134 7.05 8.09 3.62
N ALA A 135 6.55 8.08 4.86
CA ALA A 135 6.38 9.32 5.61
C ALA A 135 7.73 10.03 5.85
N HIS A 136 8.78 9.29 6.22
CA HIS A 136 10.13 9.85 6.37
C HIS A 136 10.65 10.45 5.08
N LEU A 137 10.40 9.80 3.93
CA LEU A 137 10.74 10.38 2.62
C LEU A 137 10.08 11.75 2.44
N PHE A 138 8.79 11.88 2.75
CA PHE A 138 8.08 13.16 2.61
C PHE A 138 8.57 14.22 3.60
N VAL A 139 9.02 13.83 4.79
CA VAL A 139 9.64 14.74 5.76
C VAL A 139 11.02 15.20 5.28
N ASP A 140 11.91 14.28 4.87
CA ASP A 140 13.23 14.59 4.33
C ASP A 140 13.13 15.57 3.13
N LEU A 141 12.13 15.36 2.28
CA LEU A 141 11.84 16.25 1.17
C LEU A 141 11.37 17.63 1.66
N SER A 142 10.48 17.65 2.65
CA SER A 142 9.90 18.88 3.19
C SER A 142 10.94 19.82 3.82
N GLU A 143 12.07 19.30 4.34
CA GLU A 143 13.17 20.12 4.87
C GLU A 143 13.70 21.17 3.86
N ASN A 144 13.41 20.97 2.57
CA ASN A 144 13.83 21.82 1.47
C ASN A 144 12.74 22.83 1.03
N LEU A 145 11.65 22.94 1.77
CA LEU A 145 10.52 23.83 1.51
C LEU A 145 10.49 24.98 2.53
N SER A 146 9.82 26.09 2.19
CA SER A 146 9.51 27.15 3.17
C SER A 146 8.66 26.63 4.34
N ALA A 147 8.81 27.24 5.52
CA ALA A 147 8.18 26.78 6.78
C ALA A 147 6.64 26.57 6.68
N GLY A 148 5.95 27.36 5.85
CA GLY A 148 4.51 27.18 5.61
C GLY A 148 4.17 25.90 4.83
N ALA A 149 5.04 25.45 3.94
CA ALA A 149 4.89 24.24 3.13
C ALA A 149 5.36 22.97 3.84
N GLN A 150 6.15 23.08 4.93
CA GLN A 150 6.60 21.94 5.74
C GLN A 150 5.52 21.33 6.63
N ALA A 151 4.48 22.11 6.97
CA ALA A 151 3.50 21.73 7.99
C ALA A 151 2.69 20.47 7.64
N GLU A 152 2.42 20.24 6.36
CA GLU A 152 1.55 19.13 5.94
C GLU A 152 2.29 17.76 5.93
N PRO A 153 3.50 17.61 5.35
CA PRO A 153 4.29 16.38 5.48
C PRO A 153 4.60 15.99 6.93
N LEU A 154 4.91 16.97 7.79
CA LEU A 154 5.18 16.73 9.20
C LEU A 154 3.96 16.17 9.95
N ARG A 155 2.76 16.68 9.66
CA ARG A 155 1.49 16.12 10.19
C ARG A 155 1.25 14.69 9.73
N GLU A 156 1.63 14.33 8.52
CA GLU A 156 1.48 12.95 8.04
C GLU A 156 2.40 12.00 8.83
N LEU A 157 3.61 12.43 9.23
CA LEU A 157 4.51 11.63 10.06
C LEU A 157 3.98 11.39 11.48
N GLU A 158 3.25 12.36 12.06
CA GLU A 158 2.52 12.19 13.33
C GLU A 158 1.50 11.03 13.28
N TRP A 159 1.14 10.58 12.07
CA TRP A 159 0.18 9.51 11.90
C TRP A 159 0.78 8.11 11.97
N TRP A 160 2.10 8.00 11.80
CA TRP A 160 2.87 6.76 11.82
C TRP A 160 3.34 6.40 13.22
N VAL A 161 2.34 6.30 14.08
CA VAL A 161 2.34 5.81 15.45
C VAL A 161 2.75 4.32 15.42
N GLY A 162 3.59 3.83 16.33
CA GLY A 162 3.88 2.40 16.46
C GLY A 162 2.73 1.62 17.11
N ARG A 163 2.90 0.31 17.33
CA ARG A 163 1.84 -0.54 17.92
C ARG A 163 1.49 -0.10 19.35
N GLU A 164 2.49 0.25 20.15
CA GLU A 164 2.32 0.73 21.52
C GLU A 164 1.58 2.06 21.53
N GLU A 165 1.95 2.97 20.63
CA GLU A 165 1.36 4.29 20.57
C GLU A 165 -0.08 4.24 19.99
N ALA A 166 -0.46 3.17 19.27
CA ALA A 166 -1.84 2.92 18.86
C ALA A 166 -2.73 2.52 20.05
N GLU A 167 -2.18 1.82 21.05
CA GLU A 167 -2.87 1.52 22.31
C GLU A 167 -3.02 2.78 23.17
N VAL A 168 -1.99 3.62 23.22
CA VAL A 168 -2.04 4.95 23.85
C VAL A 168 -3.10 5.83 23.16
N LEU A 169 -3.13 5.84 21.82
CA LEU A 169 -4.14 6.56 21.04
C LEU A 169 -5.55 6.09 21.39
N THR A 170 -5.76 4.77 21.49
CA THR A 170 -7.06 4.20 21.88
C THR A 170 -7.49 4.73 23.24
N THR A 171 -6.58 4.69 24.23
CA THR A 171 -6.84 5.14 25.59
C THR A 171 -7.15 6.64 25.64
N GLY A 172 -6.33 7.47 24.99
CA GLY A 172 -6.53 8.91 24.93
C GLY A 172 -7.84 9.31 24.24
N LEU A 173 -8.23 8.61 23.17
CA LEU A 173 -9.52 8.84 22.51
C LEU A 173 -10.71 8.46 23.40
N ILE A 174 -10.60 7.38 24.19
CA ILE A 174 -11.63 7.00 25.16
C ILE A 174 -11.78 8.10 26.23
N GLU A 175 -10.67 8.63 26.74
CA GLU A 175 -10.70 9.75 27.70
C GLU A 175 -11.31 11.01 27.07
N ALA A 176 -10.93 11.35 25.84
CA ALA A 176 -11.47 12.49 25.11
C ALA A 176 -12.99 12.36 24.87
N LEU A 177 -13.47 11.15 24.56
CA LEU A 177 -14.91 10.86 24.46
C LEU A 177 -15.62 11.04 25.80
N GLN A 178 -15.02 10.55 26.90
CA GLN A 178 -15.58 10.71 28.25
C GLN A 178 -15.66 12.18 28.67
N ARG A 179 -14.65 12.98 28.31
CA ARG A 179 -14.60 14.44 28.54
C ARG A 179 -15.44 15.24 27.54
N ARG A 180 -16.02 14.59 26.52
CA ARG A 180 -16.78 15.21 25.41
C ARG A 180 -15.98 16.20 24.57
N GLU A 181 -14.66 16.04 24.52
CA GLU A 181 -13.77 16.83 23.64
C GLU A 181 -13.89 16.39 22.18
N VAL A 182 -14.24 15.11 21.96
CA VAL A 182 -14.53 14.52 20.65
C VAL A 182 -15.86 13.78 20.74
N THR A 183 -16.61 13.73 19.64
CA THR A 183 -17.89 13.00 19.57
C THR A 183 -17.72 11.64 18.85
N PRO A 184 -18.62 10.68 19.12
CA PRO A 184 -18.59 9.36 18.46
C PRO A 184 -18.67 9.48 16.94
N ASP A 185 -19.52 10.40 16.44
CA ASP A 185 -19.70 10.65 15.00
C ASP A 185 -18.43 11.14 14.32
N VAL A 186 -17.63 11.95 15.02
CA VAL A 186 -16.32 12.41 14.51
C VAL A 186 -15.38 11.22 14.36
N LEU A 187 -15.29 10.34 15.37
CA LEU A 187 -14.42 9.16 15.25
C LEU A 187 -14.87 8.23 14.14
N TRP A 188 -16.17 7.96 14.03
CA TRP A 188 -16.73 7.15 12.95
C TRP A 188 -16.45 7.76 11.56
N GLY A 189 -16.63 9.08 11.43
CA GLY A 189 -16.30 9.83 10.23
C GLY A 189 -14.83 9.73 9.86
N VAL A 190 -13.92 9.88 10.84
CA VAL A 190 -12.47 9.78 10.64
C VAL A 190 -12.06 8.39 10.18
N VAL A 191 -12.55 7.31 10.82
CA VAL A 191 -12.17 5.94 10.44
C VAL A 191 -12.62 5.60 9.02
N ARG A 192 -13.83 6.02 8.63
CA ARG A 192 -14.33 5.81 7.26
C ARG A 192 -13.61 6.69 6.24
N GLY A 193 -13.39 7.96 6.57
CA GLY A 193 -12.72 8.91 5.67
C GLY A 193 -11.23 8.62 5.47
N SER A 194 -10.59 7.92 6.39
CA SER A 194 -9.15 7.61 6.35
C SER A 194 -8.81 6.31 5.61
N GLU A 195 -9.77 5.72 4.89
CA GLU A 195 -9.51 4.58 3.99
C GLU A 195 -8.38 4.92 3.02
N ASP A 196 -7.43 3.99 2.88
CA ASP A 196 -6.19 4.11 2.10
C ASP A 196 -5.23 5.25 2.48
N ARG A 197 -5.58 6.09 3.46
CA ARG A 197 -4.75 7.21 3.95
C ARG A 197 -4.06 6.92 5.27
N TRP A 198 -4.73 6.18 6.16
CA TRP A 198 -4.17 5.83 7.47
C TRP A 198 -3.82 4.35 7.50
N PRO A 199 -2.76 3.98 8.24
CA PRO A 199 -2.44 2.58 8.44
C PRO A 199 -3.56 1.86 9.20
N ASP A 200 -3.75 0.58 8.87
CA ASP A 200 -4.85 -0.23 9.41
C ASP A 200 -4.82 -0.33 10.94
N TYR A 201 -3.65 -0.36 11.58
CA TYR A 201 -3.54 -0.42 13.04
C TYR A 201 -4.02 0.88 13.72
N ARG A 202 -3.80 2.06 13.12
CA ARG A 202 -4.30 3.35 13.63
C ARG A 202 -5.80 3.44 13.45
N ARG A 203 -6.30 3.04 12.27
CA ARG A 203 -7.75 2.97 12.00
C ARG A 203 -8.42 2.01 12.99
N LEU A 204 -7.79 0.88 13.28
CA LEU A 204 -8.27 -0.09 14.25
C LEU A 204 -8.27 0.48 15.68
N ALA A 205 -7.26 1.26 16.08
CA ALA A 205 -7.21 1.94 17.37
C ALA A 205 -8.35 2.95 17.55
N VAL A 206 -8.60 3.81 16.55
CA VAL A 206 -9.73 4.75 16.60
C VAL A 206 -11.07 4.00 16.63
N LEU A 207 -11.20 2.92 15.85
CA LEU A 207 -12.39 2.08 15.84
C LEU A 207 -12.61 1.36 17.18
N ALA A 208 -11.53 0.93 17.85
CA ALA A 208 -11.58 0.33 19.17
C ALA A 208 -12.07 1.34 20.22
N ALA A 209 -11.60 2.59 20.18
CA ALA A 209 -12.08 3.67 21.04
C ALA A 209 -13.57 3.96 20.80
N TYR A 210 -13.97 4.08 19.53
CA TYR A 210 -15.37 4.26 19.14
C TYR A 210 -16.27 3.13 19.67
N GLY A 211 -15.81 1.88 19.62
CA GLY A 211 -16.56 0.74 20.12
C GLY A 211 -16.78 0.71 21.65
N LYS A 212 -15.96 1.42 22.43
CA LYS A 212 -16.02 1.36 23.91
C LYS A 212 -17.19 2.13 24.52
N ILE A 213 -17.67 3.17 23.84
CA ILE A 213 -18.78 4.02 24.31
C ILE A 213 -20.15 3.52 23.85
N GLY A 214 -20.18 2.44 23.06
CA GLY A 214 -21.40 1.89 22.46
C GLY A 214 -21.59 2.34 21.02
N VAL A 215 -21.81 1.37 20.13
CA VAL A 215 -22.06 1.60 18.71
C VAL A 215 -23.58 1.61 18.47
N PRO A 216 -24.14 2.62 17.81
CA PRO A 216 -25.56 2.64 17.45
C PRO A 216 -25.95 1.38 16.66
N LEU A 217 -27.14 0.83 16.94
CA LEU A 217 -27.60 -0.46 16.38
C LEU A 217 -27.56 -0.46 14.85
N GLU A 218 -27.93 0.66 14.23
CA GLU A 218 -27.92 0.83 12.79
C GLU A 218 -26.51 0.75 12.17
N LEU A 219 -25.46 1.12 12.92
CA LEU A 219 -24.06 1.07 12.49
C LEU A 219 -23.34 -0.22 12.88
N LEU A 220 -23.93 -1.05 13.76
CA LEU A 220 -23.24 -2.20 14.36
C LEU A 220 -22.74 -3.22 13.32
N GLY A 221 -23.52 -3.47 12.27
CA GLY A 221 -23.09 -4.36 11.17
C GLY A 221 -21.90 -3.81 10.39
N ALA A 222 -21.92 -2.51 10.05
CA ALA A 222 -20.82 -1.84 9.36
C ALA A 222 -19.57 -1.73 10.24
N PHE A 223 -19.73 -1.52 11.55
CA PHE A 223 -18.66 -1.51 12.53
C PHE A 223 -17.90 -2.83 12.56
N HIS A 224 -18.62 -3.95 12.73
CA HIS A 224 -18.00 -5.27 12.75
C HIS A 224 -17.38 -5.63 11.39
N LEU A 225 -18.03 -5.26 10.29
CA LEU A 225 -17.49 -5.48 8.95
C LEU A 225 -16.15 -4.75 8.75
N LEU A 226 -16.08 -3.47 9.13
CA LEU A 226 -14.87 -2.67 9.02
C LEU A 226 -13.77 -3.21 9.93
N ARG A 227 -14.11 -3.58 11.17
CA ARG A 227 -13.15 -4.17 12.12
C ARG A 227 -12.59 -5.49 11.59
N ALA A 228 -13.42 -6.36 11.05
CA ALA A 228 -13.00 -7.61 10.41
C ALA A 228 -12.02 -7.37 9.25
N ASN A 229 -12.29 -6.38 8.40
CA ASN A 229 -11.42 -6.03 7.28
C ASN A 229 -10.04 -5.56 7.75
N LEU A 230 -10.00 -4.64 8.73
CA LEU A 230 -8.74 -4.14 9.30
C LEU A 230 -7.94 -5.28 9.97
N LEU A 231 -8.62 -6.15 10.72
CA LEU A 231 -7.99 -7.31 11.35
C LEU A 231 -7.44 -8.31 10.33
N MET A 232 -8.14 -8.53 9.22
CA MET A 232 -7.65 -9.35 8.11
C MET A 232 -6.34 -8.81 7.52
N ASN A 233 -6.29 -7.50 7.24
CA ASN A 233 -5.10 -6.86 6.69
C ASN A 233 -3.91 -6.95 7.65
N LEU A 234 -4.16 -6.86 8.95
CA LEU A 234 -3.15 -6.96 10.01
C LEU A 234 -2.77 -8.41 10.36
N GLY A 235 -3.33 -9.42 9.68
CA GLY A 235 -3.04 -10.83 9.93
C GLY A 235 -3.67 -11.41 11.21
N ARG A 236 -4.58 -10.67 11.86
CA ARG A 236 -5.28 -11.07 13.09
C ARG A 236 -6.52 -11.91 12.75
N PHE A 237 -6.30 -13.04 12.09
CA PHE A 237 -7.37 -13.81 11.45
C PHE A 237 -8.42 -14.36 12.42
N ALA A 238 -8.03 -14.78 13.62
CA ALA A 238 -8.96 -15.30 14.64
C ALA A 238 -9.97 -14.23 15.09
N GLU A 239 -9.51 -13.01 15.29
CA GLU A 239 -10.37 -11.88 15.66
C GLU A 239 -11.22 -11.44 14.46
N ALA A 240 -10.64 -11.44 13.26
CA ALA A 240 -11.38 -11.16 12.04
C ALA A 240 -12.54 -12.15 11.81
N VAL A 241 -12.36 -13.43 12.13
CA VAL A 241 -13.45 -14.43 12.10
C VAL A 241 -14.59 -14.03 13.03
N GLU A 242 -14.28 -13.64 14.26
CA GLU A 242 -15.32 -13.28 15.22
C GLU A 242 -16.08 -12.04 14.75
N ASP A 243 -15.38 -10.99 14.32
CA ASP A 243 -16.01 -9.78 13.79
C ASP A 243 -16.81 -10.02 12.51
N ALA A 244 -16.28 -10.78 11.56
CA ALA A 244 -17.00 -11.10 10.33
C ALA A 244 -18.25 -11.94 10.62
N ARG A 245 -18.21 -12.83 11.61
CA ARG A 245 -19.38 -13.60 12.08
C ARG A 245 -20.42 -12.70 12.74
N GLN A 246 -20.02 -11.72 13.56
CA GLN A 246 -20.94 -10.73 14.13
C GLN A 246 -21.60 -9.90 13.03
N ALA A 247 -20.80 -9.39 12.10
CA ALA A 247 -21.30 -8.65 10.94
C ALA A 247 -22.32 -9.48 10.14
N CYS A 248 -22.02 -10.75 9.85
CA CYS A 248 -22.95 -11.66 9.18
C CYS A 248 -24.26 -11.78 9.96
N ARG A 249 -24.22 -12.06 11.27
CA ARG A 249 -25.42 -12.22 12.10
C ARG A 249 -26.31 -10.98 12.10
N ILE A 250 -25.72 -9.80 12.21
CA ILE A 250 -26.45 -8.53 12.27
C ILE A 250 -27.05 -8.18 10.90
N LEU A 251 -26.25 -8.33 9.85
CA LEU A 251 -26.65 -7.97 8.49
C LEU A 251 -27.60 -9.01 7.86
N GLU A 252 -27.61 -10.24 8.36
CA GLU A 252 -28.52 -11.30 7.93
C GLU A 252 -30.00 -10.94 8.16
N VAL A 253 -30.29 -10.16 9.20
CA VAL A 253 -31.68 -9.75 9.53
C VAL A 253 -32.27 -8.82 8.47
N HIS A 254 -31.44 -8.17 7.63
CA HIS A 254 -31.85 -7.13 6.68
C HIS A 254 -31.35 -7.37 5.24
N LYS A 255 -31.51 -8.61 4.73
CA LYS A 255 -30.95 -9.10 3.44
C LYS A 255 -31.25 -8.22 2.22
N GLU A 256 -32.39 -7.54 2.19
CA GLU A 256 -32.85 -6.77 1.02
C GLU A 256 -32.25 -5.35 0.95
N GLN A 257 -31.94 -4.73 2.09
CA GLN A 257 -31.38 -3.37 2.15
C GLN A 257 -29.85 -3.32 2.33
N ARG A 258 -29.21 -4.41 2.78
CA ARG A 258 -27.75 -4.47 3.06
C ARG A 258 -27.02 -5.59 2.32
N SER A 259 -27.50 -5.95 1.14
CA SER A 259 -27.02 -7.10 0.37
C SER A 259 -25.50 -7.11 0.09
N ASN A 260 -24.89 -5.94 -0.14
CA ASN A 260 -23.46 -5.84 -0.42
C ASN A 260 -22.58 -5.95 0.84
N GLU A 261 -22.99 -5.35 1.97
CA GLU A 261 -22.25 -5.48 3.24
C GLU A 261 -22.31 -6.91 3.77
N PHE A 262 -23.48 -7.54 3.69
CA PHE A 262 -23.65 -8.94 4.08
C PHE A 262 -22.78 -9.86 3.22
N LEU A 263 -22.76 -9.64 1.90
CA LEU A 263 -21.88 -10.37 0.99
C LEU A 263 -20.40 -10.19 1.37
N ARG A 264 -19.95 -8.94 1.62
CA ARG A 264 -18.57 -8.67 2.05
C ARG A 264 -18.24 -9.35 3.38
N ALA A 265 -19.16 -9.35 4.34
CA ALA A 265 -18.96 -10.02 5.63
C ALA A 265 -18.76 -11.53 5.46
N MET A 266 -19.55 -12.19 4.61
CA MET A 266 -19.39 -13.62 4.33
C MET A 266 -18.07 -13.92 3.60
N ILE A 267 -17.68 -13.09 2.63
CA ILE A 267 -16.39 -13.23 1.94
C ILE A 267 -15.24 -13.12 2.94
N LEU A 268 -15.25 -12.10 3.81
CA LEU A 268 -14.21 -11.92 4.83
C LEU A 268 -14.17 -13.09 5.81
N LEU A 269 -15.34 -13.60 6.24
CA LEU A 269 -15.41 -14.76 7.11
C LEU A 269 -14.81 -16.01 6.45
N GLY A 270 -15.15 -16.27 5.18
CA GLY A 270 -14.59 -17.37 4.40
C GLY A 270 -13.07 -17.24 4.23
N LEU A 271 -12.59 -16.06 3.87
CA LEU A 271 -11.15 -15.79 3.74
C LEU A 271 -10.40 -15.96 5.07
N ALA A 272 -10.94 -15.43 6.16
CA ALA A 272 -10.34 -15.52 7.49
C ALA A 272 -10.22 -16.98 7.95
N GLN A 273 -11.27 -17.78 7.76
CA GLN A 273 -11.24 -19.23 8.05
C GLN A 273 -10.20 -19.96 7.21
N GLY A 274 -10.10 -19.64 5.92
CA GLY A 274 -9.09 -20.21 5.04
C GLY A 274 -7.67 -19.88 5.51
N LYS A 275 -7.42 -18.66 6.01
CA LYS A 275 -6.13 -18.27 6.59
C LYS A 275 -5.80 -19.01 7.89
N LEU A 276 -6.81 -19.40 8.68
CA LEU A 276 -6.65 -20.25 9.86
C LEU A 276 -6.53 -21.75 9.52
N GLY A 277 -6.72 -22.13 8.26
CA GLY A 277 -6.62 -23.52 7.80
C GLY A 277 -7.94 -24.29 7.80
N ASP A 278 -9.05 -23.70 8.25
CA ASP A 278 -10.38 -24.31 8.12
C ASP A 278 -10.90 -24.12 6.69
N LEU A 279 -10.40 -24.94 5.78
CA LEU A 279 -10.75 -24.90 4.37
C LEU A 279 -12.21 -25.29 4.13
N VAL A 280 -12.79 -26.15 4.97
CA VAL A 280 -14.18 -26.60 4.84
C VAL A 280 -15.13 -25.44 5.14
N ALA A 281 -14.94 -24.75 6.27
CA ALA A 281 -15.72 -23.55 6.58
C ALA A 281 -15.48 -22.45 5.55
N SER A 282 -14.22 -22.25 5.13
CA SER A 282 -13.84 -21.28 4.11
C SER A 282 -14.65 -21.47 2.82
N ARG A 283 -14.66 -22.69 2.28
CA ARG A 283 -15.42 -23.06 1.09
C ARG A 283 -16.91 -22.83 1.28
N GLY A 284 -17.48 -23.31 2.39
CA GLY A 284 -18.92 -23.18 2.65
C GLY A 284 -19.40 -21.72 2.72
N PHE A 285 -18.62 -20.81 3.32
CA PHE A 285 -18.96 -19.39 3.33
C PHE A 285 -18.83 -18.72 1.95
N LEU A 286 -17.81 -19.10 1.18
CA LEU A 286 -17.60 -18.56 -0.16
C LEU A 286 -18.63 -19.09 -1.19
N GLU A 287 -19.08 -20.34 -1.06
CA GLU A 287 -20.17 -20.91 -1.88
C GLU A 287 -21.49 -20.18 -1.58
N ARG A 288 -21.79 -19.92 -0.29
CA ARG A 288 -22.94 -19.08 0.08
C ARG A 288 -22.83 -17.65 -0.46
N ALA A 289 -21.63 -17.09 -0.51
CA ALA A 289 -21.39 -15.78 -1.11
C ALA A 289 -21.62 -15.79 -2.64
N GLU A 290 -21.24 -16.87 -3.31
CA GLU A 290 -21.53 -17.11 -4.73
C GLU A 290 -23.03 -17.17 -4.98
N ASP A 291 -23.78 -17.92 -4.18
CA ASP A 291 -25.24 -18.04 -4.30
C ASP A 291 -25.95 -16.68 -4.19
N LEU A 292 -25.49 -15.82 -3.27
CA LEU A 292 -26.04 -14.46 -3.14
C LEU A 292 -25.80 -13.58 -4.36
N CYS A 293 -24.81 -13.91 -5.19
CA CYS A 293 -24.49 -13.18 -6.40
C CYS A 293 -25.38 -13.58 -7.60
N VAL A 294 -26.06 -14.73 -7.53
CA VAL A 294 -26.93 -15.25 -8.61
C VAL A 294 -28.15 -14.36 -8.79
N GLY A 295 -28.49 -14.02 -10.05
CA GLY A 295 -29.70 -13.26 -10.40
C GLY A 295 -29.71 -11.77 -10.00
N LYS A 296 -28.76 -11.29 -9.18
CA LYS A 296 -28.70 -9.89 -8.74
C LYS A 296 -27.91 -9.02 -9.72
N LYS A 297 -28.62 -8.09 -10.39
CA LYS A 297 -28.02 -7.05 -11.26
C LYS A 297 -27.25 -5.98 -10.48
N ALA A 298 -27.59 -5.74 -9.21
CA ALA A 298 -26.96 -4.70 -8.38
C ALA A 298 -25.55 -5.07 -7.89
N ILE A 299 -25.14 -6.34 -7.99
CA ILE A 299 -23.80 -6.78 -7.60
C ILE A 299 -22.87 -6.61 -8.80
N HIS A 300 -21.82 -5.81 -8.62
CA HIS A 300 -20.82 -5.53 -9.65
C HIS A 300 -20.19 -6.85 -10.18
N PRO A 301 -20.03 -7.01 -11.51
CA PRO A 301 -19.45 -8.23 -12.09
C PRO A 301 -18.10 -8.63 -11.48
N LEU A 302 -17.20 -7.67 -11.22
CA LEU A 302 -15.92 -7.93 -10.55
C LEU A 302 -16.07 -8.57 -9.16
N THR A 303 -17.10 -8.22 -8.39
CA THR A 303 -17.33 -8.85 -7.08
C THR A 303 -17.63 -10.34 -7.25
N LYS A 304 -18.41 -10.70 -8.27
CA LYS A 304 -18.71 -12.10 -8.58
C LYS A 304 -17.45 -12.87 -8.96
N LEU A 305 -16.61 -12.28 -9.82
CA LEU A 305 -15.33 -12.87 -10.21
C LEU A 305 -14.36 -13.01 -9.03
N ASN A 306 -14.33 -12.05 -8.09
CA ASN A 306 -13.53 -12.15 -6.88
C ASN A 306 -13.96 -13.32 -5.98
N VAL A 307 -15.27 -13.58 -5.86
CA VAL A 307 -15.78 -14.75 -5.11
C VAL A 307 -15.32 -16.05 -5.77
N GLN A 308 -15.44 -16.15 -7.10
CA GLN A 308 -14.98 -17.30 -7.88
C GLN A 308 -13.48 -17.56 -7.71
N LEU A 309 -12.66 -16.51 -7.78
CA LEU A 309 -11.22 -16.60 -7.57
C LEU A 309 -10.90 -17.14 -6.18
N ASN A 310 -11.55 -16.60 -5.15
CA ASN A 310 -11.35 -17.05 -3.78
C ASN A 310 -11.77 -18.51 -3.57
N LEU A 311 -12.89 -18.94 -4.18
CA LEU A 311 -13.32 -20.34 -4.17
C LEU A 311 -12.29 -21.25 -4.84
N ALA A 312 -11.80 -20.88 -6.02
CA ALA A 312 -10.80 -21.67 -6.73
C ALA A 312 -9.50 -21.80 -5.92
N HIS A 313 -9.05 -20.73 -5.28
CA HIS A 313 -7.88 -20.78 -4.39
C HIS A 313 -8.10 -21.75 -3.21
N VAL A 314 -9.29 -21.77 -2.60
CA VAL A 314 -9.60 -22.73 -1.53
C VAL A 314 -9.68 -24.17 -2.08
N MET A 315 -10.26 -24.36 -3.26
CA MET A 315 -10.33 -25.67 -3.93
C MET A 315 -8.92 -26.22 -4.23
N ILE A 316 -7.99 -25.39 -4.69
CA ILE A 316 -6.58 -25.76 -4.87
C ILE A 316 -5.99 -26.29 -3.57
N ARG A 317 -6.16 -25.55 -2.47
CA ARG A 317 -5.68 -25.95 -1.14
C ARG A 317 -6.37 -27.18 -0.56
N GLN A 318 -7.53 -27.56 -1.09
CA GLN A 318 -8.24 -28.78 -0.73
C GLN A 318 -7.88 -29.98 -1.62
N GLY A 319 -7.05 -29.80 -2.65
CA GLY A 319 -6.75 -30.86 -3.62
C GLY A 319 -7.64 -30.86 -4.87
N ASP A 320 -8.68 -30.03 -4.93
CA ASP A 320 -9.65 -29.98 -6.05
C ASP A 320 -9.15 -29.09 -7.19
N CYS A 321 -8.03 -29.51 -7.79
CA CYS A 321 -7.39 -28.85 -8.94
C CYS A 321 -8.34 -28.76 -10.15
N ALA A 322 -9.16 -29.79 -10.39
CA ALA A 322 -10.06 -29.83 -11.54
C ALA A 322 -11.20 -28.81 -11.41
N GLY A 323 -11.85 -28.76 -10.24
CA GLY A 323 -12.89 -27.77 -9.95
C GLY A 323 -12.35 -26.34 -9.95
N ALA A 324 -11.15 -26.14 -9.37
CA ALA A 324 -10.48 -24.84 -9.38
C ALA A 324 -10.18 -24.36 -10.80
N ARG A 325 -9.63 -25.22 -11.66
CA ARG A 325 -9.29 -24.89 -13.05
C ARG A 325 -10.50 -24.36 -13.82
N MET A 326 -11.63 -25.06 -13.75
CA MET A 326 -12.85 -24.66 -14.45
C MET A 326 -13.31 -23.25 -14.03
N ARG A 327 -13.26 -22.94 -12.73
CA ARG A 327 -13.61 -21.61 -12.22
C ARG A 327 -12.59 -20.56 -12.65
N LEU A 328 -11.30 -20.87 -12.61
CA LEU A 328 -10.22 -19.95 -12.95
C LEU A 328 -10.22 -19.55 -14.43
N GLU A 329 -10.61 -20.44 -15.34
CA GLU A 329 -10.77 -20.11 -16.76
C GLU A 329 -11.85 -19.03 -16.97
N ILE A 330 -12.98 -19.11 -16.26
CA ILE A 330 -14.05 -18.10 -16.28
C ILE A 330 -13.57 -16.78 -15.66
N VAL A 331 -12.89 -16.86 -14.50
CA VAL A 331 -12.35 -15.69 -13.79
C VAL A 331 -11.37 -14.93 -14.67
N LEU A 332 -10.44 -15.64 -15.30
CA LEU A 332 -9.41 -15.05 -16.13
C LEU A 332 -10.02 -14.31 -17.33
N ALA A 333 -10.93 -14.96 -18.06
CA ALA A 333 -11.63 -14.33 -19.18
C ALA A 333 -12.40 -13.07 -18.74
N GLY A 334 -13.05 -13.13 -17.58
CA GLY A 334 -13.74 -11.98 -17.00
C GLY A 334 -12.79 -10.83 -16.65
N TYR A 335 -11.69 -11.11 -15.94
CA TYR A 335 -10.72 -10.06 -15.59
C TYR A 335 -10.00 -9.47 -16.79
N GLU A 336 -9.65 -10.28 -17.79
CA GLU A 336 -9.06 -9.76 -19.04
C GLU A 336 -10.03 -8.79 -19.74
N SER A 337 -11.33 -9.11 -19.76
CA SER A 337 -12.33 -8.23 -20.36
C SER A 337 -12.60 -6.95 -19.56
N TYR A 338 -12.65 -7.01 -18.23
CA TYR A 338 -13.01 -5.86 -17.40
C TYR A 338 -11.82 -4.98 -16.98
N LEU A 339 -10.65 -5.57 -16.76
CA LEU A 339 -9.48 -4.93 -16.17
C LEU A 339 -8.27 -4.89 -17.10
N GLY A 340 -8.26 -5.74 -18.13
CA GLY A 340 -7.13 -5.92 -19.04
C GLY A 340 -6.12 -6.99 -18.59
N PRO A 341 -5.22 -7.41 -19.49
CA PRO A 341 -4.30 -8.53 -19.28
C PRO A 341 -3.22 -8.29 -18.22
N GLU A 342 -2.79 -7.04 -18.03
CA GLU A 342 -1.69 -6.67 -17.12
C GLU A 342 -2.17 -6.26 -15.72
N HIS A 343 -3.48 -6.23 -15.49
CA HIS A 343 -4.01 -5.87 -14.18
C HIS A 343 -3.64 -6.94 -13.13
N ARG A 344 -3.30 -6.49 -11.91
CA ARG A 344 -2.85 -7.36 -10.81
C ARG A 344 -3.75 -8.57 -10.58
N LEU A 345 -5.07 -8.39 -10.58
CA LEU A 345 -6.02 -9.49 -10.37
C LEU A 345 -6.03 -10.49 -11.54
N THR A 346 -5.83 -10.02 -12.77
CA THR A 346 -5.69 -10.88 -13.96
C THR A 346 -4.45 -11.76 -13.84
N LEU A 347 -3.33 -11.16 -13.44
CA LEU A 347 -2.06 -11.89 -13.21
C LEU A 347 -2.18 -12.92 -12.09
N VAL A 348 -2.89 -12.60 -11.00
CA VAL A 348 -3.19 -13.56 -9.92
C VAL A 348 -4.02 -14.74 -10.46
N ALA A 349 -5.08 -14.48 -11.22
CA ALA A 349 -5.89 -15.56 -11.80
C ALA A 349 -5.07 -16.46 -12.75
N ARG A 350 -4.16 -15.90 -13.55
CA ARG A 350 -3.24 -16.69 -14.39
C ARG A 350 -2.30 -17.56 -13.55
N HIS A 351 -1.77 -17.01 -12.45
CA HIS A 351 -0.90 -17.75 -11.55
C HIS A 351 -1.65 -18.95 -10.92
N GLU A 352 -2.82 -18.71 -10.34
CA GLU A 352 -3.64 -19.76 -9.75
C GLU A 352 -4.04 -20.83 -10.79
N LEU A 353 -4.36 -20.40 -12.02
CA LEU A 353 -4.67 -21.33 -13.11
C LEU A 353 -3.48 -22.21 -13.47
N ALA A 354 -2.27 -21.64 -13.48
CA ALA A 354 -1.05 -22.41 -13.71
C ALA A 354 -0.78 -23.41 -12.58
N VAL A 355 -1.05 -23.05 -11.32
CA VAL A 355 -0.95 -23.97 -10.16
C VAL A 355 -1.94 -25.12 -10.31
N ALA A 356 -3.22 -24.82 -10.61
CA ALA A 356 -4.25 -25.83 -10.81
C ALA A 356 -3.95 -26.77 -12.00
N ALA A 357 -3.41 -26.22 -13.10
CA ALA A 357 -3.08 -26.99 -14.31
C ALA A 357 -1.88 -27.93 -14.14
N ARG A 358 -0.94 -27.61 -13.24
CA ARG A 358 0.22 -28.46 -12.94
C ARG A 358 -0.14 -29.66 -12.06
N GLY A 359 -1.34 -29.71 -11.50
CA GLY A 359 -1.74 -30.76 -10.55
C GLY A 359 -1.01 -30.69 -9.21
N THR A 360 -0.30 -29.58 -8.92
CA THR A 360 0.45 -29.37 -7.67
C THR A 360 -0.46 -28.85 -6.55
N CYS A 361 -1.71 -29.32 -6.49
CA CYS A 361 -2.56 -29.08 -5.33
C CYS A 361 -1.99 -29.88 -4.16
N GLN A 362 -1.37 -29.19 -3.19
CA GLN A 362 -0.84 -29.77 -1.96
C GLN A 362 -1.60 -29.25 -0.75
#